data_AF-A0A972DB80-F1
#
_entry.id   AF-A0A972DB80-F1
#
_cell.length_a   1.000
_cell.length_b   1.000
_cell.length_c   1.000
_cell.angle_alpha   90.00
_cell.angle_beta   90.00
_cell.angle_gamma   90.00
#
_symmetry.space_group_name_H-M   'P 1'
#
loop_
_entity.id
_entity.type
_entity.pdbx_description
1 polymer ?
#
loop_
_entity_poly.entity_id
_entity_poly.type
_entity_poly.pdbx_seq_one_letter_code
_entity_poly.pdbx_strand_id
1 'polypeptide(L)'
;MLIAFAACFPSDTPGDPYGVYAVVGTLRVNECGQDAAPVQLPYQRVYELYRQDTGVAQLMGSDGSVINGSIGKEGTFQFSSQSAIRMIEPDEIFGIRGCDLVVALTIEGKAVRKKVSGEDEEEEYELEPLEGTLTTRFTPAPGSDCSELLYGSASGGRFHTLPCRVILDLEGEPVVEEALAGQ
;
A
#
# COMPACT_ATOMS: atom_id res chain seq x y z
N MET A 1 -37.01 15.80 11.95
CA MET A 1 -35.54 15.95 11.92
C MET A 1 -34.98 14.59 11.54
N LEU A 2 -34.74 14.37 10.24
CA LEU A 2 -34.19 13.13 9.71
C LEU A 2 -32.67 13.27 9.67
N ILE A 3 -31.98 12.48 10.48
CA ILE A 3 -30.51 12.38 10.47
C ILE A 3 -30.16 11.41 9.34
N ALA A 4 -29.73 11.95 8.20
CA ALA A 4 -29.13 11.17 7.13
C ALA A 4 -27.72 10.76 7.59
N PHE A 5 -27.57 9.50 8.01
CA PHE A 5 -26.25 8.89 8.11
C PHE A 5 -25.69 8.77 6.69
N ALA A 6 -24.70 9.59 6.36
CA ALA A 6 -23.84 9.37 5.21
C ALA A 6 -23.05 8.08 5.47
N ALA A 7 -23.63 6.96 5.10
CA ALA A 7 -22.92 5.69 5.03
C ALA A 7 -21.88 5.83 3.90
N CYS A 8 -20.60 5.90 4.26
CA CYS A 8 -19.51 5.63 3.35
C CYS A 8 -19.63 4.16 2.95
N PHE A 9 -20.38 3.89 1.88
CA PHE A 9 -20.33 2.58 1.25
C PHE A 9 -19.01 2.50 0.47
N PRO A 10 -18.11 1.56 0.79
CA PRO A 10 -17.08 1.19 -0.17
C PRO A 10 -17.81 0.68 -1.42
N SER A 11 -17.60 1.34 -2.56
CA SER A 11 -18.13 0.85 -3.82
C SER A 11 -17.36 -0.42 -4.19
N ASP A 12 -18.02 -1.57 -4.14
CA ASP A 12 -17.45 -2.87 -4.55
C ASP A 12 -17.21 -2.97 -6.07
N THR A 13 -17.53 -1.93 -6.84
CA THR A 13 -17.28 -1.89 -8.28
C THR A 13 -15.95 -1.18 -8.53
N PRO A 14 -14.95 -1.87 -9.13
CA PRO A 14 -13.77 -1.20 -9.66
C PRO A 14 -14.22 -0.06 -10.58
N GLY A 15 -13.56 1.10 -10.46
CA GLY A 15 -13.76 2.18 -11.43
C GLY A 15 -13.23 1.81 -12.81
N ASP A 16 -13.12 2.77 -13.71
CA ASP A 16 -12.50 2.52 -15.01
C ASP A 16 -10.99 2.30 -14.86
N PRO A 17 -10.36 1.46 -15.71
CA PRO A 17 -8.92 1.31 -15.75
C PRO A 17 -8.23 2.68 -15.93
N TYR A 18 -7.34 3.02 -15.00
CA TYR A 18 -6.61 4.28 -14.99
C TYR A 18 -5.18 4.11 -15.51
N GLY A 19 -4.53 2.99 -15.23
CA GLY A 19 -3.21 2.66 -15.76
C GLY A 19 -2.57 1.46 -15.05
N VAL A 20 -1.60 0.85 -15.70
CA VAL A 20 -0.82 -0.27 -15.16
C VAL A 20 0.65 0.12 -15.11
N TYR A 21 1.30 -0.11 -13.98
CA TYR A 21 2.67 0.33 -13.73
C TYR A 21 3.52 -0.81 -13.16
N ALA A 22 4.72 -0.99 -13.72
CA ALA A 22 5.76 -1.82 -13.13
C ALA A 22 6.55 -0.96 -12.14
N VAL A 23 6.29 -1.14 -10.84
CA VAL A 23 6.79 -0.29 -9.76
C VAL A 23 7.98 -0.92 -9.05
N VAL A 24 9.03 -0.12 -8.88
CA VAL A 24 10.20 -0.43 -8.07
C VAL A 24 10.23 0.51 -6.87
N GLY A 25 10.58 -0.02 -5.70
CA GLY A 25 10.73 0.74 -4.46
C GLY A 25 12.17 0.77 -3.98
N THR A 26 12.72 1.96 -3.78
CA THR A 26 14.06 2.18 -3.23
C THR A 26 13.96 2.59 -1.76
N LEU A 27 14.74 1.93 -0.89
CA LEU A 27 14.72 2.22 0.53
C LEU A 27 15.24 3.63 0.84
N ARG A 28 14.40 4.46 1.46
CA ARG A 28 14.75 5.81 1.91
C ARG A 28 14.97 5.88 3.42
N VAL A 29 14.05 5.29 4.20
CA VAL A 29 14.10 5.29 5.67
C VAL A 29 13.79 3.90 6.19
N ASN A 30 14.56 3.43 7.17
CA ASN A 30 14.23 2.26 7.98
C ASN A 30 14.51 2.56 9.46
N GLU A 31 13.46 2.88 10.22
CA GLU A 31 13.55 3.10 11.68
C GLU A 31 13.38 1.80 12.46
N CYS A 32 12.88 0.75 11.82
CA CYS A 32 12.60 -0.53 12.47
C CYS A 32 13.89 -1.33 12.71
N GLY A 33 14.90 -1.15 11.86
CA GLY A 33 16.15 -1.90 11.86
C GLY A 33 16.29 -2.84 10.68
N GLN A 34 17.52 -3.27 10.40
CA GLN A 34 17.81 -4.05 9.19
C GLN A 34 17.10 -5.40 9.17
N ASP A 35 16.98 -6.06 10.33
CA ASP A 35 16.33 -7.37 10.44
C ASP A 35 14.82 -7.27 10.68
N ALA A 36 14.31 -6.07 10.96
CA ALA A 36 12.95 -5.82 11.42
C ALA A 36 11.92 -5.78 10.29
N ALA A 37 12.35 -5.57 9.05
CA ALA A 37 11.44 -5.24 7.97
C ALA A 37 10.81 -6.52 7.37
N PRO A 38 9.47 -6.64 7.35
CA PRO A 38 8.76 -7.52 6.42
C PRO A 38 8.66 -6.91 5.02
N VAL A 39 9.21 -5.71 4.79
CA VAL A 39 9.34 -5.11 3.46
C VAL A 39 10.38 -5.93 2.70
N GLN A 40 9.89 -6.87 1.89
CA GLN A 40 10.72 -7.71 1.03
C GLN A 40 11.44 -6.78 0.05
N LEU A 41 12.75 -6.60 0.27
CA LEU A 41 13.63 -5.95 -0.69
C LEU A 41 14.31 -7.03 -1.54
N PRO A 42 14.40 -6.86 -2.88
CA PRO A 42 13.97 -5.69 -3.65
C PRO A 42 12.45 -5.54 -3.72
N TYR A 43 11.95 -4.31 -3.57
CA TYR A 43 10.52 -4.03 -3.69
C TYR A 43 10.18 -3.89 -5.17
N GLN A 44 9.45 -4.87 -5.71
CA GLN A 44 9.00 -4.89 -7.09
C GLN A 44 7.55 -5.37 -7.13
N ARG A 45 6.66 -4.60 -7.75
CA ARG A 45 5.22 -4.89 -7.84
C ARG A 45 4.67 -4.38 -9.17
N VAL A 46 3.59 -5.00 -9.64
CA VAL A 46 2.74 -4.41 -10.66
C VAL A 46 1.54 -3.79 -9.95
N TYR A 47 1.27 -2.52 -10.24
CA TYR A 47 0.10 -1.80 -9.77
C TYR A 47 -0.87 -1.61 -10.92
N GLU A 48 -2.09 -2.09 -10.74
CA GLU A 48 -3.21 -1.75 -11.60
C GLU A 48 -4.08 -0.74 -10.87
N LEU A 49 -4.23 0.45 -11.45
CA LEU A 49 -5.00 1.53 -10.87
C LEU A 49 -6.36 1.62 -11.56
N TYR A 50 -7.42 1.74 -10.77
CA TYR A 50 -8.79 1.92 -11.23
C TYR A 50 -9.36 3.19 -10.59
N ARG A 51 -10.10 3.98 -11.35
CA ARG A 51 -10.59 5.29 -10.91
C ARG A 51 -12.03 5.52 -11.36
N GLN A 52 -12.88 5.94 -10.44
CA GLN A 52 -14.22 6.42 -10.75
C GLN A 52 -14.20 7.92 -11.05
N ASP A 53 -15.21 8.42 -11.76
CA ASP A 53 -15.38 9.86 -12.04
C ASP A 53 -15.37 10.73 -10.78
N THR A 54 -15.87 10.19 -9.67
CA THR A 54 -15.90 10.83 -8.34
C THR A 54 -14.51 11.04 -7.73
N GLY A 55 -13.47 10.38 -8.27
CA GLY A 55 -12.11 10.38 -7.75
C GLY A 55 -11.80 9.25 -6.77
N VAL A 56 -12.79 8.45 -6.38
CA VAL A 56 -12.58 7.18 -5.65
C VAL A 56 -11.75 6.25 -6.53
N ALA A 57 -10.76 5.59 -5.93
CA ALA A 57 -9.84 4.74 -6.67
C ALA A 57 -9.50 3.46 -5.91
N GLN A 58 -9.07 2.46 -6.67
CA GLN A 58 -8.56 1.19 -6.17
C GLN A 58 -7.20 0.91 -6.79
N LEU A 59 -6.27 0.43 -5.96
CA LEU A 59 -5.00 -0.14 -6.38
C LEU A 59 -5.12 -1.65 -6.21
N MET A 60 -4.97 -2.38 -7.31
CA MET A 60 -4.87 -3.83 -7.31
C MET A 60 -3.42 -4.25 -7.48
N GLY A 61 -2.93 -5.05 -6.53
CA GLY A 61 -1.60 -5.65 -6.58
C GLY A 61 -1.62 -6.98 -7.32
N SER A 62 -0.49 -7.39 -7.88
CA SER A 62 -0.32 -8.67 -8.56
C SER A 62 -0.59 -9.91 -7.68
N ASP A 63 -0.62 -9.73 -6.35
CA ASP A 63 -0.97 -10.76 -5.37
C ASP A 63 -2.48 -10.85 -5.08
N GLY A 64 -3.31 -10.09 -5.82
CA GLY A 64 -4.75 -10.01 -5.61
C GLY A 64 -5.15 -9.10 -4.45
N SER A 65 -4.20 -8.40 -3.81
CA SER A 65 -4.53 -7.40 -2.79
C SER A 65 -5.22 -6.19 -3.42
N VAL A 66 -6.22 -5.65 -2.71
CA VAL A 66 -6.95 -4.45 -3.13
C VAL A 66 -6.81 -3.40 -2.04
N ILE A 67 -6.33 -2.21 -2.41
CA ILE A 67 -6.20 -1.06 -1.51
C ILE A 67 -7.08 0.07 -2.03
N ASN A 68 -8.02 0.50 -1.19
CA ASN A 68 -8.89 1.63 -1.51
C ASN A 68 -8.15 2.96 -1.29
N GLY A 69 -8.52 3.95 -2.10
CA GLY A 69 -7.91 5.27 -2.05
C GLY A 69 -8.61 6.27 -2.96
N SER A 70 -7.84 7.23 -3.44
CA SER A 70 -8.32 8.26 -4.35
C SER A 70 -7.26 8.65 -5.37
N ILE A 71 -7.71 9.06 -6.55
CA ILE A 71 -6.89 9.69 -7.59
C ILE A 71 -7.58 11.00 -8.00
N GLY A 72 -6.91 12.11 -7.72
CA GLY A 72 -7.35 13.46 -8.08
C GLY A 72 -7.28 13.70 -9.59
N LYS A 73 -7.88 14.81 -10.04
CA LYS A 73 -7.94 15.18 -11.47
C LYS A 73 -6.56 15.39 -12.11
N GLU A 74 -5.57 15.76 -11.31
CA GLU A 74 -4.18 15.98 -11.76
C GLU A 74 -3.31 14.72 -11.63
N GLY A 75 -3.90 13.57 -11.31
CA GLY A 75 -3.20 12.30 -11.15
C GLY A 75 -2.56 12.09 -9.78
N THR A 76 -2.69 13.04 -8.83
CA THR A 76 -2.26 12.84 -7.45
C THR A 76 -3.08 11.73 -6.80
N PHE A 77 -2.41 10.75 -6.22
CA PHE A 77 -3.06 9.60 -5.60
C PHE A 77 -2.70 9.45 -4.12
N GLN A 78 -3.62 8.82 -3.38
CA GLN A 78 -3.40 8.36 -2.01
C GLN A 78 -4.19 7.07 -1.79
N PHE A 79 -3.50 6.02 -1.39
CA PHE A 79 -4.06 4.72 -1.02
C PHE A 79 -3.63 4.37 0.40
N SER A 80 -4.50 3.73 1.17
CA SER A 80 -4.18 3.33 2.53
C SER A 80 -4.83 2.01 2.90
N SER A 81 -4.11 1.17 3.63
CA SER A 81 -4.64 -0.04 4.25
C SER A 81 -4.10 -0.20 5.65
N GLN A 82 -4.84 -0.94 6.47
CA GLN A 82 -4.43 -1.31 7.82
C GLN A 82 -4.78 -2.77 8.07
N SER A 83 -3.84 -3.50 8.64
CA SER A 83 -4.02 -4.89 9.06
C SER A 83 -3.39 -5.12 10.43
N ALA A 84 -3.68 -6.26 11.03
CA ALA A 84 -3.01 -6.73 12.24
C ALA A 84 -2.29 -8.04 11.93
N ILE A 85 -1.05 -8.16 12.38
CA ILE A 85 -0.23 -9.37 12.24
C ILE A 85 0.09 -9.86 13.64
N ARG A 86 -0.24 -11.13 13.91
CA ARG A 86 0.17 -11.79 15.13
C ARG A 86 1.63 -12.21 15.05
N MET A 87 2.42 -11.74 15.99
CA MET A 87 3.85 -12.02 16.09
C MET A 87 4.15 -13.05 17.17
N ILE A 88 3.40 -13.02 18.28
CA ILE A 88 3.53 -13.96 19.40
C ILE A 88 2.12 -14.38 19.82
N GLU A 89 1.87 -15.69 19.85
CA GLU A 89 0.60 -16.22 20.35
C GLU A 89 0.46 -15.96 21.86
N PRO A 90 -0.72 -15.54 22.33
CA PRO A 90 -1.00 -15.50 23.76
C PRO A 90 -1.04 -16.91 24.34
N ASP A 91 -0.61 -17.04 25.58
CA ASP A 91 -0.70 -18.28 26.35
C ASP A 91 -1.28 -17.97 27.73
N GLU A 92 -2.56 -18.27 27.91
CA GLU A 92 -3.27 -18.00 29.16
C GLU A 92 -2.80 -18.90 30.31
N ILE A 93 -2.27 -20.09 30.01
CA ILE A 93 -1.79 -21.05 31.02
C ILE A 93 -0.52 -20.50 31.68
N PHE A 94 0.36 -19.89 30.88
CA PHE A 94 1.60 -19.28 31.36
C PHE A 94 1.53 -17.76 31.54
N GLY A 95 0.37 -17.13 31.30
CA GLY A 95 0.16 -15.69 31.47
C GLY A 95 0.85 -14.81 30.43
N ILE A 96 1.12 -15.34 29.23
CA ILE A 96 1.73 -14.61 28.11
C ILE A 96 0.64 -13.84 27.37
N ARG A 97 0.74 -12.51 27.32
CA ARG A 97 -0.27 -11.62 26.70
C ARG A 97 -0.31 -11.68 25.17
N GLY A 98 0.69 -12.27 24.52
CA GLY A 98 0.83 -12.25 23.08
C GLY A 98 1.24 -10.88 22.53
N CYS A 99 1.63 -10.85 21.26
CA CYS A 99 1.99 -9.62 20.56
C CYS A 99 1.32 -9.61 19.19
N ASP A 100 0.42 -8.65 19.00
CA ASP A 100 -0.11 -8.29 17.69
C ASP A 100 0.48 -6.94 17.29
N LEU A 101 0.93 -6.83 16.03
CA LEU A 101 1.36 -5.58 15.41
C LEU A 101 0.30 -5.08 14.45
N VAL A 102 -0.13 -3.84 14.64
CA VAL A 102 -0.90 -3.10 13.64
C VAL A 102 0.06 -2.59 12.57
N VAL A 103 -0.19 -2.97 11.33
CA VAL A 103 0.56 -2.54 10.15
C VAL A 103 -0.30 -1.59 9.34
N ALA A 104 0.14 -0.33 9.24
CA ALA A 104 -0.51 0.69 8.43
C ALA A 104 0.35 0.98 7.20
N LEU A 105 -0.25 0.88 6.02
CA LEU A 105 0.36 1.17 4.73
C LEU A 105 -0.26 2.44 4.16
N THR A 106 0.58 3.31 3.61
CA THR A 106 0.16 4.51 2.88
C THR A 106 1.00 4.65 1.63
N ILE A 107 0.34 4.73 0.48
CA ILE A 107 0.97 4.92 -0.83
C ILE A 107 0.46 6.23 -1.40
N GLU A 108 1.36 7.19 -1.60
CA GLU A 108 1.03 8.54 -2.06
C GLU A 108 1.95 8.93 -3.20
N GLY A 109 1.45 9.70 -4.17
CA GLY A 109 2.25 10.08 -5.33
C GLY A 109 1.46 10.67 -6.47
N LYS A 110 1.98 10.53 -7.68
CA LYS A 110 1.38 11.03 -8.91
C LYS A 110 1.47 9.96 -10.02
N ALA A 111 0.35 9.75 -10.70
CA ALA A 111 0.25 8.92 -11.89
C ALA A 111 -0.60 9.70 -12.90
N VAL A 112 0.00 10.18 -13.98
CA VAL A 112 -0.68 11.07 -14.93
C VAL A 112 -1.10 10.30 -16.15
N ARG A 113 -2.37 10.48 -16.54
CA ARG A 113 -2.94 9.98 -17.80
C ARG A 113 -3.30 11.18 -18.67
N LYS A 114 -2.65 11.33 -19.82
CA LYS A 114 -2.87 12.42 -20.78
C LYS A 114 -3.71 11.92 -21.93
N LYS A 115 -4.78 12.64 -22.26
CA LYS A 115 -5.56 12.35 -23.47
C LYS A 115 -4.74 12.75 -24.69
N VAL A 116 -4.50 11.78 -25.57
CA VAL A 116 -3.92 12.03 -26.89
C VAL A 116 -5.09 12.15 -27.85
N SER A 117 -5.11 13.21 -28.67
CA SER A 117 -6.18 13.39 -29.63
C SER A 117 -5.99 12.38 -30.77
N GLY A 118 -6.72 11.26 -30.71
CA GLY A 118 -6.92 10.40 -31.86
C GLY A 118 -7.82 11.08 -32.90
N GLU A 119 -7.58 10.82 -34.19
CA GLU A 119 -8.49 11.23 -35.28
C GLU A 119 -9.75 10.35 -35.33
N ASP A 120 -9.73 9.21 -34.63
CA ASP A 120 -10.83 8.23 -34.52
C ASP A 120 -11.58 8.37 -33.17
N GLU A 121 -12.84 7.91 -33.12
CA GLU A 121 -13.77 8.06 -31.97
C GLU A 121 -13.35 7.33 -30.68
N GLU A 122 -12.18 6.69 -30.65
CA GLU A 122 -11.61 6.06 -29.45
C GLU A 122 -10.71 7.05 -28.70
N GLU A 123 -10.99 7.24 -27.41
CA GLU A 123 -10.14 8.08 -26.56
C GLU A 123 -8.81 7.37 -26.28
N GLU A 124 -7.76 7.79 -26.97
CA GLU A 124 -6.41 7.34 -26.71
C GLU A 124 -5.78 8.12 -25.55
N TYR A 125 -5.01 7.41 -24.72
CA TYR A 125 -4.34 8.01 -23.58
C TYR A 125 -2.90 7.53 -23.46
N GLU A 126 -2.02 8.47 -23.11
CA GLU A 126 -0.63 8.22 -22.78
C GLU A 126 -0.44 8.30 -21.27
N LEU A 127 0.26 7.31 -20.71
CA LEU A 127 0.61 7.26 -19.29
C LEU A 127 2.01 7.85 -19.09
N GLU A 128 2.16 8.77 -18.14
CA GLU A 128 3.47 9.20 -17.67
C GLU A 128 3.98 8.25 -16.59
N PRO A 129 5.31 8.17 -16.35
CA PRO A 129 5.86 7.45 -15.22
C PRO A 129 5.20 7.82 -13.88
N LEU A 130 4.98 6.81 -13.05
CA LEU A 130 4.46 6.95 -11.70
C LEU A 130 5.61 7.30 -10.77
N GLU A 131 5.41 8.31 -9.93
CA GLU A 131 6.33 8.66 -8.85
C GLU A 131 5.56 8.70 -7.53
N GLY A 132 6.17 8.22 -6.45
CA GLY A 132 5.50 8.25 -5.15
C GLY A 132 6.32 7.77 -3.97
N THR A 133 5.63 7.44 -2.90
CA THR A 133 6.20 6.96 -1.65
C THR A 133 5.30 5.90 -1.04
N LEU A 134 5.89 4.80 -0.60
CA LEU A 134 5.25 3.82 0.28
C LEU A 134 5.76 4.02 1.71
N THR A 135 4.87 4.34 2.62
CA THR A 135 5.13 4.36 4.06
C THR A 135 4.46 3.17 4.73
N THR A 136 5.25 2.35 5.42
CA THR A 136 4.78 1.26 6.26
C THR A 136 5.07 1.58 7.72
N ARG A 137 4.06 1.58 8.58
CA ARG A 137 4.20 1.77 10.03
C ARG A 137 3.83 0.50 10.78
N PHE A 138 4.62 0.18 11.80
CA PHE A 138 4.39 -0.94 12.70
C PHE A 138 4.15 -0.38 14.10
N THR A 139 3.03 -0.73 14.70
CA THR A 139 2.65 -0.29 16.06
C THR A 139 2.12 -1.46 16.86
N PRO A 140 2.56 -1.69 18.11
CA PRO A 140 1.93 -2.68 18.97
C PRO A 140 0.42 -2.41 19.10
N ALA A 141 -0.39 -3.45 18.95
CA ALA A 141 -1.83 -3.33 19.17
C ALA A 141 -2.11 -3.00 20.66
N PRO A 142 -3.20 -2.27 20.97
CA PRO A 142 -3.55 -1.97 22.35
C PRO A 142 -3.65 -3.24 23.20
N GLY A 143 -2.93 -3.28 24.32
CA GLY A 143 -2.91 -4.42 25.25
C GLY A 143 -1.94 -5.55 24.91
N SER A 144 -1.29 -5.52 23.74
CA SER A 144 -0.22 -6.45 23.37
C SER A 144 1.08 -6.18 24.11
N ASP A 145 1.87 -7.24 24.32
CA ASP A 145 3.21 -7.16 24.90
C ASP A 145 4.27 -7.60 23.88
N CYS A 146 4.88 -6.61 23.24
CA CYS A 146 5.82 -6.83 22.14
C CYS A 146 7.28 -6.63 22.56
N SER A 147 7.60 -6.62 23.86
CA SER A 147 8.96 -6.42 24.35
C SER A 147 9.95 -7.47 23.83
N GLU A 148 9.48 -8.72 23.66
CA GLU A 148 10.28 -9.82 23.13
C GLU A 148 10.70 -9.61 21.67
N LEU A 149 9.99 -8.78 20.91
CA LEU A 149 10.36 -8.46 19.53
C LEU A 149 11.47 -7.40 19.43
N LEU A 150 11.80 -6.73 20.54
CA LEU A 150 12.80 -5.67 20.55
C LEU A 150 14.23 -6.23 20.58
N TYR A 151 15.12 -5.55 19.85
CA TYR A 151 16.54 -5.84 19.80
C TYR A 151 17.12 -5.69 21.21
N GLY A 152 17.71 -6.78 21.73
CA GLY A 152 18.18 -6.87 23.11
C GLY A 152 17.22 -7.59 24.06
N SER A 153 16.09 -8.10 23.59
CA SER A 153 15.32 -9.11 24.33
C SER A 153 16.16 -10.40 24.50
N ALA A 154 15.85 -11.18 25.53
CA ALA A 154 16.51 -12.47 25.75
C ALA A 154 16.28 -13.47 24.59
N SER A 155 15.23 -13.26 23.81
CA SER A 155 14.86 -14.05 22.63
C SER A 155 15.49 -13.57 21.32
N GLY A 156 16.24 -12.45 21.31
CA GLY A 156 16.93 -11.95 20.12
C GLY A 156 16.02 -11.24 19.13
N GLY A 157 15.10 -10.40 19.64
CA GLY A 157 14.11 -9.66 18.85
C GLY A 157 14.69 -8.88 17.66
N ARG A 158 13.87 -8.73 16.61
CA ARG A 158 14.27 -8.21 15.29
C ARG A 158 14.10 -6.69 15.14
N PHE A 159 13.28 -6.05 15.98
CA PHE A 159 12.97 -4.61 15.89
C PHE A 159 13.86 -3.80 16.82
N HIS A 160 14.54 -2.75 16.34
CA HIS A 160 15.26 -1.85 17.24
C HIS A 160 14.32 -1.05 18.14
N THR A 161 13.15 -0.70 17.62
CA THR A 161 12.14 0.05 18.35
C THR A 161 10.75 -0.22 17.79
N LEU A 162 9.73 -0.01 18.63
CA LEU A 162 8.32 -0.03 18.29
C LEU A 162 7.63 1.11 19.06
N PRO A 163 6.75 1.91 18.42
CA PRO A 163 6.43 1.89 17.00
C PRO A 163 7.61 2.34 16.12
N CYS A 164 7.59 1.94 14.86
CA CYS A 164 8.61 2.31 13.87
C CYS A 164 8.01 2.43 12.46
N ARG A 165 8.77 2.99 11.51
CA ARG A 165 8.36 3.06 10.10
C ARG A 165 9.47 2.71 9.12
N VAL A 166 9.04 2.26 7.94
CA VAL A 166 9.87 2.08 6.74
C VAL A 166 9.27 2.94 5.63
N ILE A 167 10.12 3.64 4.88
CA ILE A 167 9.72 4.49 3.76
C ILE A 167 10.50 4.07 2.51
N LEU A 168 9.79 3.79 1.44
CA LEU A 168 10.34 3.58 0.11
C LEU A 168 9.95 4.75 -0.80
N ASP A 169 10.90 5.27 -1.58
CA ASP A 169 10.57 6.06 -2.76
C ASP A 169 10.16 5.10 -3.89
N LEU A 170 9.08 5.41 -4.60
CA LEU A 170 8.50 4.58 -5.65
C LEU A 170 8.69 5.23 -7.01
N GLU A 171 9.14 4.43 -7.98
CA GLU A 171 9.22 4.78 -9.39
C GLU A 171 8.51 3.67 -10.18
N GLY A 172 7.66 4.04 -11.14
CA GLY A 172 6.87 3.11 -11.91
C GLY A 172 6.85 3.43 -13.39
N GLU A 173 7.27 2.47 -14.21
CA GLU A 173 7.16 2.59 -15.67
C GLU A 173 5.79 2.09 -16.14
N PRO A 174 5.10 2.81 -17.05
CA PRO A 174 3.86 2.33 -17.64
C PRO A 174 4.05 1.00 -18.37
N VAL A 175 3.13 0.06 -18.16
CA VAL A 175 3.10 -1.20 -18.90
C VAL A 175 2.21 -1.00 -20.13
N VAL A 176 2.82 -1.03 -21.32
CA VAL A 176 2.09 -1.06 -22.60
C VAL A 176 1.62 -2.49 -22.91
N GLU A 177 0.37 -2.64 -23.36
CA GLU A 177 -0.29 -3.94 -23.60
C GLU A 177 0.48 -4.90 -24.52
N GLU A 178 1.35 -4.40 -25.41
CA GLU A 178 2.21 -5.23 -26.27
C GLU A 178 3.13 -6.18 -25.47
N ALA A 179 3.39 -5.90 -24.19
CA ALA A 179 4.21 -6.75 -23.31
C ALA A 179 3.45 -7.96 -22.72
N LEU A 180 2.11 -7.97 -22.76
CA LEU A 180 1.27 -9.03 -22.17
C LEU A 180 0.78 -10.06 -23.21
N ALA A 181 0.85 -9.74 -24.50
CA ALA A 181 0.47 -10.65 -25.59
C ALA A 181 1.59 -11.64 -26.00
N GLY A 182 2.76 -11.56 -25.35
CA GLY A 182 3.94 -12.35 -25.67
C GLY A 182 4.34 -13.43 -24.64
N GLN A 183 3.49 -13.72 -23.64
CA GLN A 183 3.72 -14.80 -22.67
C GLN A 183 2.68 -15.92 -22.80
#